data_AF-A0A0L8I6W4-F1
#
_entry.id   AF-A0A0L8I6W4-F1
#
_cell.length_a   1.000
_cell.length_b   1.000
_cell.length_c   1.000
_cell.angle_alpha   90.00
_cell.angle_beta   90.00
_cell.angle_gamma   90.00
#
_symmetry.space_group_name_H-M   'P 1'
#
loop_
_entity.id
_entity.type
_entity.pdbx_description
1 polymer ?
#
loop_
_entity_poly.entity_id
_entity_poly.type
_entity_poly.pdbx_seq_one_letter_code
_entity_poly.pdbx_strand_id
1 'polypeptide(L)'
;MESEWGDRWSHLKKILERSGPFTHSDFEPSPETLIFLHETFRILIVGAGGLGCELLKNLALLGVGNIDIIDMDIIDISNLNRQFLFR
;
A
#
# COMPACT_ATOMS: atom_id res chain seq x y z
N MET A 1 -0.67 14.82 -10.61
CA MET A 1 0.36 14.65 -9.57
C MET A 1 0.86 16.00 -9.00
N GLU A 2 -0.01 17.00 -8.82
CA GLU A 2 0.40 18.35 -8.39
C GLU A 2 0.26 18.61 -6.87
N SER A 3 -0.08 17.59 -6.06
CA SER A 3 -0.34 17.77 -4.62
C SER A 3 0.55 16.91 -3.72
N GLU A 4 1.81 16.73 -4.07
CA GLU A 4 2.74 15.99 -3.21
C GLU A 4 3.74 16.91 -2.52
N TRP A 5 3.77 16.85 -1.19
CA TRP A 5 4.98 17.22 -0.45
C TRP A 5 6.16 16.48 -1.09
N GLY A 6 7.15 17.22 -1.62
CA GLY A 6 8.11 16.69 -2.59
C GLY A 6 8.90 15.43 -2.18
N ASP A 7 9.00 15.16 -0.88
CA ASP A 7 9.75 14.02 -0.33
C ASP A 7 8.89 12.90 0.27
N ARG A 8 7.57 12.92 0.07
CA ARG A 8 6.63 11.92 0.62
C ARG A 8 7.08 10.47 0.38
N TRP A 9 7.57 10.17 -0.81
CA TRP A 9 7.94 8.81 -1.24
C TRP A 9 9.44 8.52 -1.20
N SER A 10 10.24 9.35 -0.54
CA SER A 10 11.70 9.22 -0.49
C SER A 10 12.19 7.84 -0.02
N HIS A 11 11.44 7.16 0.85
CA HIS A 11 11.75 5.79 1.28
C HIS A 11 11.55 4.75 0.18
N LEU A 12 10.46 4.85 -0.60
CA LEU A 12 10.17 3.93 -1.70
C LEU A 12 11.11 4.14 -2.88
N LYS A 13 11.43 5.38 -3.22
CA LYS A 13 12.38 5.72 -4.30
C LYS A 13 13.72 5.01 -4.12
N LYS A 14 14.21 4.86 -2.89
CA LYS A 14 15.46 4.11 -2.60
C LYS A 14 15.41 2.63 -3.00
N ILE A 15 14.22 2.03 -2.98
CA ILE A 15 14.00 0.61 -3.31
C ILE A 15 13.65 0.44 -4.79
N LEU A 16 12.86 1.37 -5.35
CA LEU A 16 12.34 1.27 -6.72
C LEU A 16 13.31 1.83 -7.78
N GLU A 17 14.14 2.82 -7.44
CA GLU A 17 15.00 3.53 -8.40
C GLU A 17 16.47 3.11 -8.31
N ARG A 18 16.82 2.13 -7.47
CA ARG A 18 18.20 1.67 -7.28
C ARG A 18 18.29 0.14 -7.33
N SER A 19 19.27 -0.37 -8.07
CA SER A 19 19.61 -1.79 -8.05
C SER A 19 20.44 -2.15 -6.81
N GLY A 20 20.54 -3.45 -6.50
CA GLY A 20 21.37 -3.98 -5.42
C GLY A 20 21.72 -5.45 -5.64
N PRO A 21 22.67 -6.02 -4.89
CA PRO A 21 23.13 -7.40 -5.09
C PRO A 21 22.06 -8.47 -4.81
N PHE A 22 20.93 -8.09 -4.19
CA PHE A 22 19.82 -8.97 -3.84
C PHE A 22 18.53 -8.66 -4.61
N THR A 23 18.60 -7.88 -5.69
CA THR A 23 17.41 -7.63 -6.52
C THR A 23 17.03 -8.88 -7.31
N HIS A 24 15.74 -9.01 -7.63
CA HIS A 24 15.26 -10.05 -8.54
C HIS A 24 15.93 -9.90 -9.92
N SER A 25 16.12 -11.00 -10.66
CA SER A 25 16.77 -10.99 -11.98
C SER A 25 16.05 -10.09 -12.99
N ASP A 26 14.73 -10.00 -12.85
CA ASP A 26 13.86 -9.25 -13.76
C ASP A 26 13.57 -7.83 -13.26
N PHE A 27 14.24 -7.39 -12.19
CA PHE A 27 14.05 -6.06 -11.63
C PHE A 27 14.88 -5.03 -12.39
N GLU A 28 14.19 -4.05 -12.97
CA GLU A 28 14.80 -2.87 -13.59
C GLU A 28 14.45 -1.63 -12.75
N PRO A 29 15.45 -0.91 -12.20
CA PRO A 29 15.19 0.29 -11.42
C PRO A 29 14.57 1.41 -12.26
N SER A 30 13.45 1.97 -11.81
CA SER A 30 12.67 2.94 -12.60
C SER A 30 11.78 3.83 -11.72
N PRO A 31 11.83 5.18 -11.89
CA PRO A 31 10.88 6.11 -11.27
C PRO A 31 9.42 5.85 -11.67
N GLU A 32 9.19 5.32 -12.87
CA GLU A 32 7.87 5.01 -13.40
C GLU A 32 7.18 3.88 -12.62
N THR A 33 7.95 3.04 -11.91
CA THR A 33 7.39 1.98 -11.06
C THR A 33 6.48 2.53 -9.97
N LEU A 34 6.82 3.69 -9.38
CA LEU A 34 5.98 4.32 -8.36
C LEU A 34 4.66 4.82 -8.96
N ILE A 35 4.72 5.39 -10.17
CA ILE A 35 3.53 5.83 -10.92
C ILE A 35 2.65 4.61 -11.24
N PHE A 36 3.26 3.51 -11.67
CA PHE A 36 2.56 2.25 -11.92
C PHE A 36 1.84 1.72 -10.67
N LEU A 37 2.53 1.68 -9.53
CA LEU A 37 1.93 1.26 -8.24
C LEU A 37 0.73 2.13 -7.86
N HIS A 38 0.83 3.43 -8.09
CA HIS A 38 -0.21 4.37 -7.72
C HIS A 38 -1.40 4.36 -8.68
N GLU A 39 -1.16 4.35 -9.99
CA GLU A 39 -2.22 4.61 -10.98
C GLU A 39 -2.78 3.34 -11.63
N THR A 40 -1.99 2.27 -11.73
CA THR A 40 -2.36 1.09 -12.54
C THR A 40 -2.48 -0.19 -11.72
N PHE A 41 -1.59 -0.41 -10.75
CA PHE A 41 -1.55 -1.62 -9.95
C PHE A 41 -2.80 -1.74 -9.07
N ARG A 42 -3.54 -2.84 -9.19
CA ARG A 42 -4.80 -3.08 -8.45
C ARG A 42 -4.65 -4.25 -7.49
N ILE A 43 -5.08 -4.06 -6.26
CA ILE A 43 -5.08 -5.09 -5.21
C ILE A 43 -6.50 -5.25 -4.67
N LEU A 44 -6.90 -6.51 -4.48
CA LEU A 44 -8.10 -6.85 -3.71
C LEU A 44 -7.68 -7.35 -2.31
N ILE A 45 -8.16 -6.69 -1.27
CA ILE A 45 -8.08 -7.15 0.12
C ILE A 45 -9.40 -7.84 0.47
N VAL A 46 -9.31 -9.08 0.95
CA VAL A 46 -10.47 -9.84 1.46
C VAL A 46 -10.41 -9.84 2.98
N GLY A 47 -11.38 -9.21 3.60
CA GLY A 47 -11.46 -8.91 5.03
C GLY A 47 -10.88 -7.54 5.38
N ALA A 48 -11.66 -6.73 6.08
CA ALA A 48 -11.32 -5.44 6.68
C ALA A 48 -11.15 -5.53 8.21
N GLY A 49 -11.21 -6.73 8.79
CA GLY A 49 -10.82 -7.00 10.18
C GLY A 49 -9.34 -6.71 10.47
N GLY A 50 -8.84 -7.02 11.68
CA GLY A 50 -7.54 -6.52 12.18
C GLY A 50 -6.37 -6.59 11.19
N LEU A 51 -6.21 -7.71 10.47
CA LEU A 51 -5.20 -7.85 9.42
C LEU A 51 -5.50 -6.98 8.18
N GLY A 52 -6.76 -6.92 7.75
CA GLY A 52 -7.21 -6.06 6.65
C GLY A 52 -6.95 -4.57 6.92
N CYS A 53 -7.22 -4.10 8.14
CA CYS A 53 -6.89 -2.74 8.57
C CYS A 53 -5.38 -2.45 8.45
N GLU A 54 -4.55 -3.38 8.93
CA GLU A 54 -3.09 -3.26 8.87
C GLU A 54 -2.57 -3.32 7.43
N LEU A 55 -3.10 -4.23 6.61
CA LEU A 55 -2.73 -4.36 5.19
C LEU A 55 -3.09 -3.11 4.40
N LEU A 56 -4.30 -2.55 4.60
CA LEU A 56 -4.72 -1.33 3.93
C LEU A 56 -3.75 -0.17 4.23
N LYS A 57 -3.44 0.04 5.51
CA LYS A 57 -2.46 1.05 5.94
C LYS A 57 -1.11 0.82 5.26
N ASN A 58 -0.59 -0.41 5.31
CA ASN A 58 0.73 -0.72 4.77
C ASN A 58 0.79 -0.50 3.25
N LEU A 59 -0.20 -1.00 2.51
CA LEU A 59 -0.26 -0.87 1.04
C LEU A 59 -0.42 0.59 0.60
N ALA A 60 -1.27 1.37 1.28
CA ALA A 60 -1.42 2.79 1.00
C ALA A 60 -0.11 3.56 1.25
N LEU A 61 0.65 3.19 2.29
CA LEU A 61 1.97 3.79 2.58
C LEU A 61 3.09 3.25 1.67
N LEU A 62 2.86 2.17 0.92
CA LEU A 62 3.76 1.65 -0.11
C LEU A 62 3.46 2.22 -1.51
N GLY A 63 2.59 3.23 -1.60
CA GLY A 63 2.31 3.93 -2.87
C GLY A 63 1.27 3.25 -3.75
N VAL A 64 0.57 2.22 -3.25
CA VAL A 64 -0.52 1.59 -3.99
C VAL A 64 -1.75 2.48 -3.94
N GLY A 65 -2.25 2.90 -5.11
CA GLY A 65 -3.40 3.81 -5.20
C GLY A 65 -4.73 3.11 -5.46
N ASN A 66 -4.73 1.94 -6.12
CA ASN A 66 -5.96 1.21 -6.43
C ASN A 66 -6.11 -0.02 -5.53
N ILE A 67 -6.93 0.09 -4.49
CA ILE A 67 -7.19 -0.98 -3.53
C ILE A 67 -8.69 -1.16 -3.38
N ASP A 68 -9.18 -2.35 -3.71
CA ASP A 68 -10.54 -2.79 -3.43
C ASP A 68 -10.55 -3.62 -2.15
N ILE A 69 -11.58 -3.46 -1.32
CA ILE A 69 -11.73 -4.22 -0.08
C ILE A 69 -13.13 -4.83 -0.03
N ILE A 70 -13.19 -6.12 0.27
CA ILE A 70 -14.44 -6.83 0.50
C ILE A 70 -14.42 -7.39 1.92
N ASP A 71 -15.43 -7.05 2.71
CA ASP A 71 -15.70 -7.64 4.01
C ASP A 71 -17.20 -7.95 4.11
N MET A 72 -17.56 -9.09 4.69
CA MET A 72 -18.96 -9.49 4.93
C MET A 72 -19.38 -9.33 6.39
N ASP A 73 -18.47 -8.97 7.28
CA ASP A 73 -18.73 -8.77 8.70
C ASP A 73 -19.25 -7.34 8.98
N ILE A 74 -20.00 -7.21 10.07
CA ILE A 74 -20.45 -5.93 10.62
C ILE A 74 -19.53 -5.55 11.79
N ILE A 75 -19.22 -4.27 11.94
CA ILE A 75 -18.41 -3.76 13.05
C ILE A 75 -19.07 -4.08 14.39
N ASP A 76 -18.35 -4.78 15.27
CA ASP A 76 -18.75 -5.08 16.65
C ASP A 76 -17.85 -4.35 17.66
N ILE A 77 -18.38 -4.01 18.85
CA ILE A 77 -17.63 -3.30 19.90
C ILE A 77 -16.37 -4.08 20.32
N SER A 78 -16.43 -5.41 20.34
CA SER A 78 -15.30 -6.28 20.65
C SER A 78 -14.15 -6.18 19.63
N ASN A 79 -14.38 -5.55 18.48
CA ASN A 79 -13.41 -5.41 17.41
C ASN A 79 -12.56 -4.14 17.54
N LEU A 80 -13.05 -3.14 18.27
CA LEU A 80 -12.41 -1.81 18.41
C LEU A 80 -11.04 -1.86 19.10
N ASN A 81 -10.73 -2.93 19.84
CA ASN A 81 -9.43 -3.10 20.48
C ASN A 81 -8.27 -3.38 19.51
N ARG A 82 -8.57 -3.77 18.26
CA ARG A 82 -7.56 -4.18 17.27
C ARG A 82 -7.82 -3.66 15.85
N GLN A 83 -9.03 -3.19 15.55
CA GLN A 83 -9.43 -2.66 14.25
C GLN A 83 -9.47 -1.13 14.32
N PHE A 84 -8.28 -0.51 14.32
CA PHE A 84 -8.10 0.93 14.59
C PHE A 84 -8.76 1.88 13.58
N LEU A 85 -9.19 1.35 12.43
CA LEU A 85 -9.92 2.09 11.40
C LEU A 85 -11.41 2.30 11.72
N PHE A 86 -11.95 1.58 12.69
CA PHE A 86 -13.36 1.70 13.09
C PHE A 86 -13.52 2.59 14.34
N ARG A 87 -14.71 3.16 14.50
CA ARG A 87 -15.09 4.07 15.60
C ARG A 87 -16.48 3.75 16.09
#